data_AF-A0A2W6ZPE2-F1
#
_entry.id   AF-A0A2W6ZPE2-F1
#
_cell.length_a   1.000
_cell.length_b   1.000
_cell.length_c   1.000
_cell.angle_alpha   90.00
_cell.angle_beta   90.00
_cell.angle_gamma   90.00
#
_symmetry.space_group_name_H-M   'P 1'
#
loop_
_entity.id
_entity.type
_entity.pdbx_description
1 polymer ?
#
loop_
_entity_poly.entity_id
_entity_poly.type
_entity_poly.pdbx_seq_one_letter_code
_entity_poly.pdbx_strand_id
1 'polypeptide(L)'
;PGKVLLKGDQEPRFLEAATICWTAGVRASRLGKLLAERSGCDVDRSGRVLVEADFSVPGHPEVRVVGDLCCYCHTADGAPLPGMAGPAVQMGAWGARD
;
A
#
# COMPACT_ATOMS: atom_id res chain seq x y z
N PRO A 1 -24.18 6.08 -21.17
CA PRO A 1 -23.55 7.23 -20.46
C PRO A 1 -23.41 6.92 -18.96
N GLY A 2 -22.22 7.14 -18.39
CA GLY A 2 -21.97 6.89 -16.98
C GLY A 2 -22.45 8.06 -16.11
N LYS A 3 -22.86 7.77 -14.87
CA LYS A 3 -23.16 8.78 -13.86
C LYS A 3 -22.38 8.49 -12.58
N VAL A 4 -21.83 9.54 -11.96
CA VAL A 4 -21.26 9.47 -10.62
C VAL A 4 -22.12 10.25 -9.64
N LEU A 5 -22.27 9.73 -8.43
CA LEU A 5 -22.90 10.46 -7.34
C LEU A 5 -21.83 11.24 -6.58
N LEU A 6 -21.87 12.56 -6.66
CA LEU A 6 -21.05 13.43 -5.84
C LEU A 6 -21.74 13.60 -4.48
N LYS A 7 -21.11 13.08 -3.42
CA LYS A 7 -21.48 13.33 -2.02
C LYS A 7 -20.41 14.19 -1.37
N GLY A 8 -20.81 15.30 -0.76
CA GLY A 8 -19.96 16.21 0.00
C GLY A 8 -20.81 16.94 1.04
N ASP A 9 -20.39 18.13 1.47
CA ASP A 9 -21.14 18.94 2.45
C ASP A 9 -22.42 19.57 1.87
N GLN A 10 -22.57 19.53 0.54
CA GLN A 10 -23.78 19.94 -0.17
C GLN A 10 -24.69 18.73 -0.48
N GLU A 11 -25.93 19.02 -0.86
CA GLU A 11 -26.88 17.99 -1.29
C GLU A 11 -26.29 17.07 -2.37
N PRO A 12 -26.47 15.74 -2.25
CA PRO A 12 -25.95 14.78 -3.22
C PRO A 12 -26.48 15.06 -4.64
N ARG A 13 -25.57 15.10 -5.62
CA ARG A 13 -25.94 15.31 -7.03
C ARG A 13 -25.31 14.28 -7.95
N PHE A 14 -26.05 13.92 -8.99
CA PHE A 14 -25.51 13.09 -10.07
C PHE A 14 -24.80 13.97 -11.11
N LEU A 15 -23.61 13.56 -11.51
CA LEU A 15 -22.88 14.13 -12.64
C LEU A 15 -22.87 13.10 -13.77
N GLU A 16 -23.34 13.51 -14.95
CA GLU A 16 -23.30 12.67 -16.15
C GLU A 16 -22.02 12.92 -16.93
N ALA A 17 -21.39 11.85 -17.42
CA ALA A 17 -20.21 11.94 -18.25
C ALA A 17 -20.15 10.78 -19.26
N ALA A 18 -19.55 11.04 -20.41
CA ALA A 18 -19.23 9.99 -21.37
C ALA A 18 -18.16 9.02 -20.82
N THR A 19 -17.20 9.55 -20.05
CA THR A 19 -16.07 8.80 -19.47
C THR A 19 -15.87 9.19 -18.01
N ILE A 20 -15.64 8.20 -17.14
CA ILE A 20 -15.36 8.37 -15.72
C ILE A 20 -14.05 7.65 -15.40
N CYS A 21 -13.06 8.38 -14.89
CA CYS A 21 -11.76 7.84 -14.46
C CYS A 21 -11.64 7.96 -12.94
N TRP A 22 -11.38 6.85 -12.23
CA TRP A 22 -11.20 6.84 -10.78
C TRP A 22 -9.72 6.74 -10.40
N THR A 23 -9.19 7.79 -9.76
CA THR A 23 -7.80 7.85 -9.28
C THR A 23 -7.71 8.15 -7.78
N ALA A 24 -8.85 8.18 -7.08
CA ALA A 24 -8.92 8.52 -5.66
C ALA A 24 -8.77 7.26 -4.80
N GLY A 25 -7.52 6.91 -4.50
CA GLY A 25 -7.16 5.87 -3.54
C GLY A 25 -6.92 4.50 -4.15
N VAL A 26 -5.92 3.83 -3.58
CA VAL A 26 -5.55 2.44 -3.88
C VAL A 26 -5.71 1.60 -2.62
N ARG A 27 -5.82 0.29 -2.79
CA ARG A 27 -5.83 -0.68 -1.69
C ARG A 27 -4.63 -1.61 -1.85
N ALA A 28 -4.00 -1.98 -0.73
CA ALA A 28 -2.93 -2.97 -0.76
C ALA A 28 -3.42 -4.31 -1.33
N SER A 29 -2.50 -5.07 -1.91
CA SER A 29 -2.79 -6.42 -2.42
C SER A 29 -3.34 -7.32 -1.30
N ARG A 30 -4.26 -8.22 -1.65
CA ARG A 30 -4.78 -9.25 -0.72
C ARG A 30 -3.66 -10.13 -0.14
N LEU A 31 -2.53 -10.22 -0.83
CA LEU A 31 -1.36 -10.96 -0.40
C LEU A 31 -0.86 -10.53 1.00
N GLY A 32 -0.96 -9.25 1.36
CA GLY A 32 -0.47 -8.79 2.68
C GLY A 32 -1.23 -9.44 3.83
N LYS A 33 -2.56 -9.52 3.73
CA LYS A 33 -3.39 -10.22 4.73
C LYS A 33 -3.12 -11.72 4.76
N LEU A 34 -2.97 -12.33 3.58
CA LEU A 34 -2.64 -13.75 3.50
C LEU A 34 -1.27 -14.06 4.13
N LEU A 35 -0.28 -13.19 3.94
CA LEU A 35 1.02 -13.32 4.59
C LEU A 35 0.85 -13.22 6.11
N ALA A 36 0.17 -12.19 6.61
CA ALA A 36 -0.12 -12.04 8.04
C ALA A 36 -0.79 -13.28 8.66
N GLU A 37 -1.79 -13.85 7.99
CA GLU A 37 -2.47 -15.08 8.43
C GLU A 37 -1.54 -16.31 8.50
N ARG A 38 -0.46 -16.34 7.69
CA ARG A 38 0.42 -17.49 7.56
C ARG A 38 1.72 -17.37 8.37
N SER A 39 2.29 -16.17 8.47
CA SER A 39 3.53 -15.89 9.21
C SER A 39 3.27 -15.32 10.60
N GLY A 40 2.07 -14.79 10.87
CA GLY A 40 1.78 -14.06 12.10
C GLY A 40 2.33 -12.63 12.11
N CYS A 41 2.81 -12.10 10.97
CA CYS A 41 3.24 -10.71 10.89
C CYS A 41 2.06 -9.73 10.89
N ASP A 42 2.32 -8.49 11.30
CA ASP A 42 1.30 -7.44 11.32
C ASP A 42 1.11 -6.79 9.94
N VAL A 43 -0.10 -6.26 9.72
CA VAL A 43 -0.44 -5.41 8.57
C VAL A 43 -1.07 -4.11 9.02
N ASP A 44 -0.84 -3.03 8.26
CA ASP A 44 -1.51 -1.76 8.49
C ASP A 44 -3.00 -1.82 8.12
N ARG A 45 -3.75 -0.75 8.43
CA ARG A 45 -5.18 -0.63 8.10
C ARG A 45 -5.48 -0.84 6.61
N SER A 46 -4.55 -0.50 5.73
CA SER A 46 -4.68 -0.63 4.28
C SER A 46 -4.37 -2.05 3.79
N GLY A 47 -3.76 -2.88 4.63
CA GLY A 47 -3.35 -4.26 4.35
C GLY A 47 -1.90 -4.39 3.88
N ARG A 48 -1.05 -3.38 4.11
CA ARG A 48 0.39 -3.45 3.83
C ARG A 48 1.12 -4.15 4.96
N VAL A 49 2.14 -4.94 4.63
CA VAL A 49 2.90 -5.74 5.60
C VAL A 49 3.88 -4.85 6.35
N LEU A 50 3.86 -4.89 7.68
CA LEU A 50 4.88 -4.26 8.51
C LEU A 50 6.17 -5.09 8.38
N VAL A 51 7.25 -4.42 8.01
CA VAL A 51 8.54 -5.07 7.73
C VAL A 51 9.63 -4.58 8.68
N GLU A 52 10.68 -5.37 8.79
CA GLU A 52 11.92 -4.98 9.44
C GLU A 52 12.70 -3.95 8.59
N ALA A 53 13.79 -3.40 9.16
CA ALA A 53 14.58 -2.34 8.53
C ALA A 53 15.23 -2.77 7.20
N ASP A 54 15.41 -4.09 7.00
CA ASP A 54 15.93 -4.75 5.80
C ASP A 54 14.82 -5.24 4.84
N PHE A 55 13.58 -4.80 5.07
CA PHE A 55 12.36 -5.19 4.34
C PHE A 55 11.92 -6.63 4.56
N SER A 56 12.55 -7.39 5.47
CA SER A 56 12.12 -8.75 5.78
C SER A 56 10.80 -8.77 6.55
N VAL A 57 10.07 -9.88 6.41
CA VAL A 57 8.91 -10.18 7.25
C VAL A 57 9.41 -10.59 8.63
N PRO A 58 8.87 -10.02 9.73
CA PRO A 58 9.30 -10.40 11.09
C PRO A 58 9.24 -11.92 11.30
N GLY A 59 10.35 -12.50 11.77
CA GLY A 59 10.51 -13.95 11.96
C GLY A 59 10.80 -14.77 10.69
N HIS A 60 10.84 -14.12 9.52
CA HIS A 60 11.03 -14.74 8.21
C HIS A 60 12.06 -13.95 7.37
N PRO A 61 13.37 -14.02 7.70
CA PRO A 61 14.42 -13.28 7.01
C PRO A 61 14.57 -13.67 5.52
N GLU A 62 14.07 -14.85 5.14
CA GLU A 62 14.06 -15.33 3.76
C GLU A 62 12.99 -14.65 2.88
N VAL A 63 12.03 -13.93 3.47
CA VAL A 63 10.93 -13.27 2.76
C VAL A 63 11.03 -11.76 2.93
N ARG A 64 11.16 -11.02 1.82
CA ARG A 64 11.14 -9.55 1.82
C ARG A 64 9.90 -9.01 1.10
N VAL A 65 9.35 -7.90 1.60
CA VAL A 65 8.21 -7.21 1.00
C VAL A 65 8.60 -5.79 0.63
N VAL A 66 8.48 -5.45 -0.66
CA VAL A 66 8.86 -4.14 -1.23
C VAL A 66 7.69 -3.53 -2.01
N GLY A 67 7.83 -2.24 -2.36
CA GLY A 67 6.83 -1.51 -3.13
C GLY A 67 5.54 -1.26 -2.36
N ASP A 68 4.40 -1.17 -3.06
CA ASP A 68 3.13 -0.73 -2.47
C ASP A 68 2.55 -1.67 -1.40
N LEU A 69 3.03 -2.92 -1.31
CA LEU A 69 2.64 -3.85 -0.25
C LEU A 69 3.43 -3.65 1.04
N CYS A 70 4.55 -2.91 0.99
CA CYS A 70 5.44 -2.67 2.11
C CYS A 70 4.94 -1.50 2.98
N CYS A 71 4.83 -1.74 4.29
CA CYS A 71 4.64 -0.70 5.30
C CYS A 71 5.99 -0.47 6.00
N TYR A 72 6.85 0.35 5.39
CA TYR A 72 8.16 0.68 5.95
C TYR A 72 8.06 1.89 6.88
N CYS A 73 8.15 1.67 8.19
CA CYS A 73 8.04 2.70 9.23
C CYS A 73 9.39 3.10 9.84
N HIS A 74 10.52 2.58 9.35
CA HIS A 74 11.86 2.93 9.84
C HIS A 74 12.38 4.25 9.23
N THR A 75 11.47 5.21 9.03
CA THR A 75 11.81 6.57 8.63
C THR A 75 12.23 7.39 9.87
N ALA A 76 12.85 8.54 9.65
CA ALA A 76 13.30 9.40 10.74
C ALA A 76 12.16 9.87 11.68
N ASP A 77 10.94 9.96 11.17
CA ASP A 77 9.73 10.38 11.91
C ASP A 77 8.82 9.21 12.31
N GLY A 78 9.20 7.97 11.98
CA GLY A 78 8.38 6.77 12.23
C GLY A 78 7.14 6.65 11.33
N ALA A 79 6.92 7.58 10.40
CA ALA A 79 5.78 7.54 9.49
C ALA A 79 6.01 6.54 8.35
N PRO A 80 4.99 5.77 7.93
CA PRO A 80 5.17 4.82 6.86
C PRO A 80 5.44 5.52 5.53
N LEU A 81 6.39 5.00 4.75
CA LEU A 81 6.60 5.47 3.38
C LEU A 81 5.30 5.37 2.57
N PRO A 82 4.98 6.40 1.75
CA PRO A 82 3.82 6.35 0.88
C PRO A 82 4.04 5.35 -0.28
N GLY A 83 2.97 4.73 -0.76
CA GLY A 83 2.98 3.90 -1.96
C GLY A 83 3.30 4.75 -3.19
N MET A 84 4.54 4.72 -3.63
CA MET A 84 5.07 5.51 -4.73
C MET A 84 6.18 4.75 -5.46
N ALA A 85 6.30 5.00 -6.77
CA ALA A 85 7.30 4.34 -7.61
C ALA A 85 8.75 4.60 -7.14
N GLY A 86 9.07 5.83 -6.71
CA GLY A 86 10.42 6.20 -6.28
C GLY A 86 10.97 5.33 -5.15
N PRO A 87 10.32 5.30 -3.97
CA PRO A 87 10.66 4.37 -2.90
C PRO A 87 10.69 2.91 -3.34
N ALA A 88 9.71 2.45 -4.13
CA ALA A 88 9.65 1.06 -4.60
C ALA A 88 10.89 0.65 -5.42
N VAL A 89 11.35 1.52 -6.34
CA VAL A 89 12.58 1.28 -7.12
C VAL A 89 13.81 1.22 -6.21
N GLN A 90 13.89 2.10 -5.21
CA GLN A 90 15.01 2.10 -4.26
C GLN A 90 15.04 0.82 -3.42
N MET A 91 13.88 0.38 -2.92
CA MET A 91 13.76 -0.89 -2.18
C MET A 91 14.20 -2.08 -3.02
N GLY A 92 13.73 -2.16 -4.28
CA GLY A 92 14.11 -3.25 -5.18
C GLY A 92 15.60 -3.24 -5.53
N ALA A 93 16.17 -2.05 -5.79
CA ALA A 93 17.60 -1.91 -6.07
C ALA A 93 18.48 -2.26 -4.86
N TRP A 94 18.02 -1.95 -3.64
CA TRP A 94 18.69 -2.35 -2.41
C TRP A 94 18.64 -3.87 -2.24
N GLY A 95 17.45 -4.48 -2.33
CA GLY A 95 17.26 -5.92 -2.11
C GLY A 95 17.91 -6.81 -3.17
N ALA A 96 18.25 -6.27 -4.35
CA ALA A 96 19.01 -6.98 -5.37
C ALA A 96 20.53 -7.06 -5.08
N ARG A 97 21.03 -6.27 -4.13
CA ARG A 97 22.45 -6.22 -3.75
C ARG A 97 22.77 -6.99 -2.46
N ASP A 98 21.73 -7.44 -1.76
CA ASP A 98 21.78 -8.23 -0.53
C ASP A 98 21.82 -9.73 -0.88
#